data_AF-A0A137QXB6-F1
#
_entry.id   AF-A0A137QXB6-F1
#
_cell.length_a   1.000
_cell.length_b   1.000
_cell.length_c   1.000
_cell.angle_alpha   90.00
_cell.angle_beta   90.00
_cell.angle_gamma   90.00
#
_symmetry.space_group_name_H-M   'P 1'
#
loop_
_entity.id
_entity.type
_entity.pdbx_description
1 polymer ?
#
loop_
_entity_poly.entity_id
_entity_poly.type
_entity_poly.pdbx_seq_one_letter_code
_entity_poly.pdbx_strand_id
1 'polypeptide(L)'
;QTANPNWEEIQSALLPGQTASDHPDIVAQIFEQKKKALLKEIMNGLFGNCVAMVHTIEFQKRSLSHIHVLIFLYFLDKIHDANHVDTIVSAKIPDCNIHSVLYDVVTTMMMHGPCGDCFPNACCMVNGRCSKQYSKAFNSKTLYGEDGYSRYASPENGPTFTKAGFTYDNRCVVPYNPYLSARYVNISLLIVSIEF
;
A
#
# COMPACT_ATOMS: atom_id res chain seq x y z
N GLN A 1 -5.60 2.81 -4.50
CA GLN A 1 -5.39 3.35 -5.87
C GLN A 1 -3.90 3.53 -6.02
N THR A 2 -3.28 3.20 -7.16
CA THR A 2 -1.81 3.27 -7.36
C THR A 2 -1.39 4.54 -8.10
N ALA A 3 -2.22 5.11 -8.98
CA ALA A 3 -1.91 6.45 -9.50
C ALA A 3 -2.17 7.52 -8.43
N ASN A 4 -1.33 8.55 -8.39
CA ASN A 4 -1.43 9.68 -7.45
C ASN A 4 -1.61 10.97 -8.26
N PRO A 5 -2.70 11.73 -8.08
CA PRO A 5 -2.91 12.94 -8.88
C PRO A 5 -1.93 14.05 -8.50
N ASN A 6 -1.28 13.94 -7.33
CA ASN A 6 -0.37 14.93 -6.78
C ASN A 6 1.10 14.68 -7.15
N TRP A 7 1.40 13.75 -8.07
CA TRP A 7 2.78 13.61 -8.56
C TRP A 7 3.25 14.92 -9.20
N GLU A 8 4.48 15.31 -8.90
CA GLU A 8 5.07 16.57 -9.37
C GLU A 8 5.05 16.66 -10.90
N GLU A 9 5.24 15.54 -11.59
CA GLU A 9 5.18 15.45 -13.04
C GLU A 9 3.77 15.74 -13.60
N ILE A 10 2.71 15.37 -12.87
CA ILE A 10 1.33 15.72 -13.22
C ILE A 10 1.11 17.19 -12.92
N GLN A 11 1.40 17.63 -11.69
CA GLN A 11 1.12 18.98 -11.23
C GLN A 11 1.85 20.04 -12.07
N SER A 12 3.07 19.75 -12.50
CA SER A 12 3.88 20.63 -13.34
C SER A 12 3.36 20.73 -14.78
N ALA A 13 2.52 19.79 -15.22
CA ALA A 13 1.90 19.78 -16.55
C ALA A 13 0.52 20.46 -16.57
N LEU A 14 -0.07 20.77 -15.40
CA LEU A 14 -1.37 21.41 -15.29
C LEU A 14 -1.27 22.94 -15.40
N LEU A 15 -2.21 23.56 -16.12
CA LEU A 15 -2.37 25.02 -16.13
C LEU A 15 -3.14 25.49 -14.88
N PRO A 16 -3.04 26.78 -14.51
CA PRO A 16 -3.79 27.33 -13.38
C PRO A 16 -5.29 27.01 -13.47
N GLY A 17 -5.84 26.40 -12.41
CA GLY A 17 -7.25 26.02 -12.33
C GLY A 17 -7.59 24.64 -12.91
N GLN A 18 -6.64 23.94 -13.53
CA GLN A 18 -6.82 22.56 -13.98
C GLN A 18 -6.52 21.55 -12.87
N THR A 19 -7.13 20.38 -12.97
CA THR A 19 -6.91 19.24 -12.10
C THR A 19 -6.41 18.04 -12.89
N ALA A 20 -5.84 17.04 -12.20
CA ALA A 20 -5.43 15.79 -12.83
C ALA A 20 -6.59 15.07 -13.57
N SER A 21 -7.84 15.31 -13.17
CA SER A 21 -9.01 14.71 -13.82
C SER A 21 -9.30 15.32 -15.19
N ASP A 22 -8.82 16.55 -15.44
CA ASP A 22 -9.00 17.25 -16.72
C ASP A 22 -8.02 16.74 -17.79
N HIS A 23 -6.91 16.09 -17.38
CA HIS A 23 -5.87 15.55 -18.25
C HIS A 23 -5.60 14.06 -17.97
N PRO A 24 -6.58 13.18 -18.25
CA PRO A 24 -6.46 11.75 -17.97
C PRO A 24 -5.34 11.07 -18.79
N ASP A 25 -4.97 11.64 -19.93
CA ASP A 25 -3.86 11.18 -20.77
C ASP A 25 -2.49 11.38 -20.10
N ILE A 26 -2.26 12.54 -19.47
CA ILE A 26 -1.03 12.84 -18.71
C ILE A 26 -0.92 11.89 -17.51
N VAL A 27 -2.02 11.71 -16.79
CA VAL A 27 -2.08 10.77 -15.66
C VAL A 27 -1.76 9.35 -16.10
N ALA A 28 -2.34 8.88 -17.21
CA ALA A 28 -2.10 7.55 -17.75
C ALA A 28 -0.64 7.37 -18.20
N GLN A 29 -0.05 8.39 -18.85
CA GLN A 29 1.33 8.36 -19.30
C GLN A 29 2.32 8.26 -18.13
N ILE A 30 2.14 9.08 -17.09
CA ILE A 30 3.02 9.08 -15.92
C ILE A 30 2.84 7.77 -15.14
N PHE A 31 1.60 7.29 -15.00
CA PHE A 31 1.33 5.98 -14.42
C PHE A 31 2.08 4.85 -15.14
N GLU A 32 2.04 4.82 -16.49
CA GLU A 32 2.76 3.80 -17.27
C GLU A 32 4.28 3.89 -17.06
N GLN A 33 4.84 5.10 -16.96
CA GLN A 33 6.27 5.30 -16.69
C GLN A 33 6.66 4.79 -15.30
N LYS A 34 5.91 5.17 -14.25
CA LYS A 34 6.15 4.70 -12.88
C LYS A 34 5.98 3.18 -12.77
N LYS A 35 4.98 2.60 -13.44
CA LYS A 35 4.81 1.15 -13.54
C LYS A 35 6.03 0.48 -14.17
N LYS A 36 6.50 0.95 -15.33
CA LYS A 36 7.68 0.37 -15.98
C LYS A 36 8.93 0.44 -15.09
N ALA A 37 9.11 1.54 -14.36
CA ALA A 37 10.21 1.68 -13.41
C ALA A 37 10.10 0.66 -12.26
N LEU A 38 8.91 0.52 -11.65
CA LEU A 38 8.64 -0.48 -10.61
C LEU A 38 8.96 -1.90 -11.09
N LEU A 39 8.39 -2.30 -12.22
CA LEU A 39 8.56 -3.65 -12.76
C LEU A 39 10.04 -3.94 -13.06
N LYS A 40 10.78 -2.94 -13.54
CA LYS A 40 12.23 -3.05 -13.77
C LYS A 40 13.00 -3.24 -12.46
N GLU A 41 12.68 -2.51 -11.40
CA GLU A 41 13.33 -2.69 -10.09
C GLU A 41 13.08 -4.08 -9.51
N ILE A 42 11.86 -4.60 -9.64
CA ILE A 42 11.53 -5.98 -9.24
C ILE A 42 12.36 -7.00 -10.02
N MET A 43 12.41 -6.88 -11.35
CA MET A 43 13.22 -7.77 -12.20
C MET A 43 14.72 -7.67 -11.92
N ASN A 44 15.18 -6.51 -11.43
CA ASN A 44 16.58 -6.27 -11.06
C ASN A 44 16.93 -6.75 -9.64
N GLY A 45 16.02 -7.45 -8.96
CA GLY A 45 16.31 -8.10 -7.69
C GLY A 45 15.84 -7.35 -6.45
N LEU A 46 14.92 -6.39 -6.56
CA LEU A 46 14.41 -5.64 -5.39
C LEU A 46 13.91 -6.56 -4.26
N PHE A 47 13.32 -7.70 -4.61
CA PHE A 47 12.82 -8.71 -3.67
C PHE A 47 13.57 -10.05 -3.76
N GLY A 48 14.77 -10.06 -4.34
CA GLY A 48 15.47 -11.28 -4.73
C GLY A 48 15.24 -11.67 -6.20
N ASN A 49 15.72 -12.84 -6.61
CA ASN A 49 15.71 -13.24 -8.01
C ASN A 49 14.27 -13.51 -8.51
N CYS A 50 13.75 -12.60 -9.34
CA CYS A 50 12.43 -12.70 -9.96
C CYS A 50 12.48 -13.62 -11.19
N VAL A 51 11.87 -14.80 -11.08
CA VAL A 51 11.78 -15.79 -12.17
C VAL A 51 10.64 -15.44 -13.13
N ALA A 52 9.52 -14.96 -12.60
CA ALA A 52 8.38 -14.52 -13.38
C ALA A 52 7.58 -13.45 -12.62
N MET A 53 6.77 -12.69 -13.35
CA MET A 53 5.88 -11.70 -12.77
C MET A 53 4.62 -11.56 -13.61
N VAL A 54 3.47 -11.49 -12.95
CA VAL A 54 2.17 -11.20 -13.57
C VAL A 54 1.65 -9.91 -12.97
N HIS A 55 1.10 -9.02 -13.78
CA HIS A 55 0.45 -7.81 -13.27
C HIS A 55 -0.86 -7.53 -13.97
N THR A 56 -1.81 -6.98 -13.23
CA THR A 56 -3.12 -6.54 -13.74
C THR A 56 -3.35 -5.08 -13.38
N ILE A 57 -3.93 -4.32 -14.30
CA ILE A 57 -4.30 -2.93 -14.08
C ILE A 57 -5.83 -2.85 -13.96
N GLU A 58 -6.30 -2.38 -12.82
CA GLU A 58 -7.72 -2.11 -12.59
C GLU A 58 -8.01 -0.63 -12.81
N PHE A 59 -8.78 -0.34 -13.85
CA PHE A 59 -9.32 0.99 -14.12
C PHE A 59 -10.66 1.15 -13.38
N GLN A 60 -10.68 1.96 -12.34
CA GLN A 60 -11.90 2.22 -11.60
C GLN A 60 -12.61 3.45 -12.21
N LYS A 61 -13.94 3.36 -12.42
CA LYS A 61 -14.74 4.35 -13.20
C LYS A 61 -14.60 5.84 -12.79
N ARG A 62 -14.09 6.12 -11.59
CA ARG A 62 -13.84 7.47 -11.04
C ARG A 62 -12.59 7.53 -10.17
N SER A 63 -11.68 6.59 -10.37
CA SER A 63 -10.57 6.37 -9.46
C SER A 63 -9.33 6.04 -10.26
N LEU A 64 -8.19 6.45 -9.73
CA LEU A 64 -6.91 6.27 -10.36
C LEU A 64 -6.57 4.78 -10.47
N SER A 65 -5.89 4.43 -11.56
CA SER A 65 -5.54 3.04 -11.89
C SER A 65 -4.83 2.37 -10.72
N HIS A 66 -5.19 1.12 -10.45
CA HIS A 66 -4.55 0.28 -9.45
C HIS A 66 -3.79 -0.84 -10.15
N ILE A 67 -2.58 -1.17 -9.67
CA ILE A 67 -1.82 -2.31 -10.15
C ILE A 67 -1.79 -3.39 -9.09
N HIS A 68 -2.11 -4.63 -9.47
CA HIS A 68 -1.76 -5.80 -8.69
C HIS A 68 -0.57 -6.47 -9.37
N VAL A 69 0.46 -6.82 -8.61
CA VAL A 69 1.67 -7.46 -9.13
C VAL A 69 1.93 -8.71 -8.33
N LEU A 70 1.91 -9.84 -9.01
CA LEU A 70 2.28 -11.15 -8.51
C LEU A 70 3.72 -11.45 -8.91
N ILE A 71 4.57 -11.76 -7.94
CA ILE A 71 6.02 -11.95 -8.14
C ILE A 71 6.36 -13.40 -7.80
N PHE A 72 7.01 -14.09 -8.74
CA PHE A 72 7.50 -15.45 -8.56
C PHE A 72 9.01 -15.40 -8.33
N LEU A 73 9.42 -15.64 -7.09
CA LEU A 73 10.82 -15.63 -6.68
C LEU A 73 11.47 -17.01 -6.88
N TYR A 74 12.77 -17.00 -7.17
CA TYR A 74 13.60 -18.20 -7.15
C TYR A 74 13.54 -18.85 -5.76
N PHE A 75 13.61 -20.18 -5.71
CA PHE A 75 13.27 -20.91 -4.48
C PHE A 75 14.14 -20.54 -3.26
N LEU A 76 15.39 -20.10 -3.47
CA LEU A 76 16.29 -19.64 -2.41
C LEU A 76 15.99 -18.22 -1.91
N ASP A 77 15.27 -17.43 -2.70
CA ASP A 77 14.90 -16.05 -2.38
C ASP A 77 13.45 -15.96 -1.85
N LYS A 78 12.76 -17.11 -1.67
CA LYS A 78 11.40 -17.14 -1.16
C LYS A 78 11.33 -16.58 0.27
N ILE A 79 10.16 -16.08 0.63
CA ILE A 79 9.87 -15.66 1.99
C ILE A 79 9.64 -16.91 2.83
N HIS A 80 10.48 -17.12 3.85
CA HIS A 80 10.47 -18.35 4.65
C HIS A 80 10.01 -18.15 6.10
N ASP A 81 10.05 -16.90 6.60
CA ASP A 81 9.74 -16.61 7.98
C ASP A 81 9.19 -15.18 8.18
N ALA A 82 8.70 -14.93 9.39
CA ALA A 82 8.14 -13.64 9.79
C ALA A 82 9.15 -12.49 9.75
N ASN A 83 10.45 -12.74 9.98
CA ASN A 83 11.47 -11.70 9.93
C ASN A 83 11.70 -11.24 8.50
N HIS A 84 11.73 -12.17 7.53
CA HIS A 84 11.81 -11.85 6.11
C HIS A 84 10.55 -11.10 5.66
N VAL A 85 9.35 -11.45 6.14
CA VAL A 85 8.15 -10.64 5.88
C VAL A 85 8.33 -9.20 6.37
N ASP A 86 8.85 -9.02 7.59
CA ASP A 86 9.04 -7.69 8.20
C ASP A 86 10.07 -6.82 7.48
N THR A 87 10.97 -7.38 6.67
CA THR A 87 11.86 -6.58 5.81
C THR A 87 11.15 -6.03 4.57
N ILE A 88 10.03 -6.64 4.18
CA ILE A 88 9.30 -6.32 2.95
C ILE A 88 8.02 -5.55 3.24
N VAL A 89 7.28 -5.90 4.28
CA VAL A 89 5.95 -5.36 4.58
C VAL A 89 5.89 -4.83 6.01
N SER A 90 5.31 -3.64 6.18
CA SER A 90 5.02 -3.03 7.47
C SER A 90 3.53 -2.78 7.62
N ALA A 91 3.03 -2.91 8.84
CA ALA A 91 1.70 -2.46 9.26
C ALA A 91 1.78 -1.49 10.44
N LYS A 92 2.87 -0.70 10.51
CA LYS A 92 3.15 0.27 11.57
C LYS A 92 3.08 1.69 11.02
N ILE A 93 2.63 2.63 11.83
CA ILE A 93 2.78 4.06 11.54
C ILE A 93 4.28 4.42 11.71
N PRO A 94 4.94 4.99 10.68
CA PRO A 94 6.34 5.41 10.77
C PRO A 94 6.57 6.50 11.84
N ASP A 95 7.83 6.71 12.22
CA ASP A 95 8.20 7.89 13.01
C ASP A 95 8.24 9.14 12.12
N CYS A 96 7.52 10.20 12.51
CA CYS A 96 7.42 11.43 11.73
C CYS A 96 8.71 12.27 11.72
N ASN A 97 9.57 12.13 12.72
CA ASN A 97 10.83 12.85 12.83
C ASN A 97 11.96 12.18 12.03
N ILE A 98 11.90 10.84 11.93
CA ILE A 98 12.94 10.04 11.24
C ILE A 98 12.56 9.81 9.77
N HIS A 99 11.28 9.54 9.50
CA HIS A 99 10.79 9.12 8.20
C HIS A 99 9.61 9.96 7.73
N SER A 100 9.74 11.30 7.76
CA SER A 100 8.67 12.25 7.44
C SER A 100 7.94 11.96 6.13
N VAL A 101 8.67 11.71 5.04
CA VAL A 101 8.07 11.38 3.73
C VAL A 101 7.22 10.11 3.80
N LEU A 102 7.73 9.05 4.43
CA LEU A 102 6.99 7.80 4.57
C LEU A 102 5.81 7.96 5.52
N TYR A 103 5.96 8.74 6.59
CA TYR A 103 4.91 9.07 7.52
C TYR A 103 3.75 9.77 6.81
N ASP A 104 4.02 10.78 5.99
CA ASP A 104 3.00 11.52 5.24
C ASP A 104 2.26 10.61 4.26
N VAL A 105 3.00 9.75 3.54
CA VAL A 105 2.40 8.75 2.64
C VAL A 105 1.52 7.77 3.42
N VAL A 106 2.02 7.22 4.53
CA VAL A 106 1.28 6.21 5.30
C VAL A 106 0.03 6.80 5.92
N THR A 107 0.14 7.93 6.63
CA THR A 107 -0.98 8.59 7.32
C THR A 107 -2.04 9.16 6.36
N THR A 108 -1.66 9.40 5.10
CA THR A 108 -2.59 9.89 4.06
C THR A 108 -3.23 8.77 3.26
N MET A 109 -2.48 7.72 2.91
CA MET A 109 -2.88 6.76 1.88
C MET A 109 -2.92 5.31 2.34
N MET A 110 -2.17 4.95 3.40
CA MET A 110 -2.09 3.58 3.93
C MET A 110 -2.85 3.44 5.25
N MET A 111 -3.90 4.23 5.43
CA MET A 111 -4.82 4.12 6.55
C MET A 111 -6.19 3.67 6.07
N HIS A 112 -6.74 2.67 6.75
CA HIS A 112 -8.13 2.34 6.65
C HIS A 112 -8.94 3.48 7.28
N GLY A 113 -9.92 4.00 6.54
CA GLY A 113 -10.81 5.02 7.05
C GLY A 113 -11.67 4.49 8.21
N PRO A 114 -12.29 5.38 9.00
CA PRO A 114 -13.14 4.97 10.12
C PRO A 114 -14.30 4.11 9.62
N CYS A 115 -14.55 3.00 10.29
CA CYS A 115 -15.59 2.02 9.97
C CYS A 115 -16.15 1.39 11.25
N GLY A 116 -17.11 0.48 11.11
CA GLY A 116 -17.76 -0.20 12.24
C GLY A 116 -19.04 0.51 12.69
N ASP A 117 -19.50 0.19 13.90
CA ASP A 117 -20.81 0.63 14.41
C ASP A 117 -20.94 2.16 14.50
N CYS A 118 -19.83 2.87 14.75
CA CYS A 118 -19.78 4.33 14.75
C CYS A 118 -19.81 4.94 13.33
N PHE A 119 -19.51 4.15 12.30
CA PHE A 119 -19.43 4.57 10.90
C PHE A 119 -20.11 3.53 9.98
N PRO A 120 -21.41 3.24 10.18
CA PRO A 120 -22.10 2.13 9.51
C PRO A 120 -22.27 2.34 8.00
N ASN A 121 -22.19 3.60 7.56
CA ASN A 121 -22.31 4.01 6.15
C ASN A 121 -20.96 4.01 5.41
N ALA A 122 -19.85 3.62 6.05
CA ALA A 122 -18.56 3.54 5.38
C ALA A 122 -18.61 2.52 4.22
N CYS A 123 -17.96 2.80 3.10
CA CYS A 123 -18.03 1.98 1.88
C CYS A 123 -17.53 0.53 2.07
N CYS A 124 -16.74 0.28 3.11
CA CYS A 124 -16.25 -1.05 3.46
C CYS A 124 -17.26 -1.89 4.25
N MET A 125 -18.33 -1.29 4.79
CA MET A 125 -19.31 -1.97 5.61
C MET A 125 -20.26 -2.81 4.75
N VAL A 126 -20.32 -4.11 5.04
CA VAL A 126 -21.19 -5.08 4.38
C VAL A 126 -21.85 -5.91 5.48
N ASN A 127 -23.19 -5.98 5.49
CA ASN A 127 -23.96 -6.72 6.49
C ASN A 127 -23.57 -6.38 7.95
N GLY A 128 -23.35 -5.09 8.23
CA GLY A 128 -22.99 -4.60 9.57
C GLY A 128 -21.55 -4.89 10.01
N ARG A 129 -20.69 -5.42 9.13
CA ARG A 129 -19.27 -5.67 9.44
C ARG A 129 -18.37 -5.05 8.38
N CYS A 130 -17.19 -4.61 8.78
CA CYS A 130 -16.17 -4.19 7.81
C CYS A 130 -15.74 -5.40 6.99
N SER A 131 -15.95 -5.37 5.67
CA SER A 131 -15.55 -6.42 4.73
C SER A 131 -14.04 -6.68 4.71
N LYS A 132 -13.24 -5.72 5.18
CA LYS A 132 -11.78 -5.81 5.32
C LYS A 132 -11.35 -6.16 6.75
N GLN A 133 -12.30 -6.38 7.65
CA GLN A 133 -12.10 -6.76 9.06
C GLN A 133 -11.23 -5.74 9.82
N TYR A 134 -11.58 -4.46 9.70
CA TYR A 134 -10.98 -3.38 10.50
C TYR A 134 -11.90 -2.98 11.66
N SER A 135 -11.36 -2.44 12.76
CA SER A 135 -9.90 -2.30 13.02
C SER A 135 -9.23 -3.65 13.29
N LYS A 136 -7.96 -3.79 12.90
CA LYS A 136 -7.21 -5.05 13.14
C LYS A 136 -6.91 -5.20 14.62
N ALA A 137 -6.72 -6.43 15.09
CA ALA A 137 -6.19 -6.65 16.44
C ALA A 137 -4.71 -6.21 16.47
N PHE A 138 -4.27 -5.66 17.60
CA PHE A 138 -2.84 -5.46 17.84
C PHE A 138 -2.11 -6.80 17.82
N ASN A 139 -0.89 -6.76 17.31
CA ASN A 139 -0.02 -7.91 17.24
C ASN A 139 1.44 -7.48 17.46
N SER A 140 2.08 -8.02 18.49
CA SER A 140 3.45 -7.61 18.84
C SER A 140 4.50 -8.09 17.84
N LYS A 141 4.22 -9.15 17.08
CA LYS A 141 5.14 -9.76 16.12
C LYS A 141 4.42 -10.28 14.89
N THR A 142 5.09 -10.34 13.76
CA THR A 142 4.52 -10.96 12.56
C THR A 142 4.35 -12.47 12.78
N LEU A 143 3.20 -12.99 12.39
CA LEU A 143 2.91 -14.42 12.38
C LEU A 143 2.80 -14.86 10.93
N TYR A 144 3.75 -15.69 10.50
CA TYR A 144 3.75 -16.31 9.19
C TYR A 144 2.78 -17.51 9.23
N GLY A 145 1.68 -17.43 8.48
CA GLY A 145 0.64 -18.47 8.45
C GLY A 145 1.01 -19.64 7.54
N GLU A 146 0.55 -20.85 7.90
CA GLU A 146 0.67 -22.05 7.05
C GLU A 146 -0.15 -21.94 5.75
N ASP A 147 -1.11 -21.00 5.68
CA ASP A 147 -1.94 -20.70 4.52
C ASP A 147 -1.29 -19.69 3.55
N GLY A 148 -0.02 -19.32 3.79
CA GLY A 148 0.70 -18.31 3.00
C GLY A 148 0.32 -16.86 3.32
N TYR A 149 -0.61 -16.61 4.25
CA TYR A 149 -1.01 -15.27 4.66
C TYR A 149 -0.38 -14.88 6.01
N SER A 150 0.32 -13.76 6.02
CA SER A 150 0.96 -13.25 7.24
C SER A 150 0.05 -12.29 8.01
N ARG A 151 -0.01 -12.46 9.34
CA ARG A 151 -0.55 -11.45 10.25
C ARG A 151 0.59 -10.54 10.71
N TYR A 152 0.67 -9.35 10.13
CA TYR A 152 1.78 -8.42 10.36
C TYR A 152 1.84 -7.89 11.80
N ALA A 153 3.05 -7.53 12.23
CA ALA A 153 3.29 -6.81 13.47
C ALA A 153 2.65 -5.42 13.42
N SER A 154 1.74 -5.18 14.37
CA SER A 154 1.02 -3.94 14.61
C SER A 154 0.97 -3.75 16.13
N PRO A 155 2.07 -3.33 16.77
CA PRO A 155 2.16 -3.28 18.22
C PRO A 155 1.38 -2.09 18.78
N GLU A 156 0.88 -2.22 20.01
CA GLU A 156 0.04 -1.21 20.67
C GLU A 156 0.80 0.06 21.06
N ASN A 157 2.10 -0.07 21.35
CA ASN A 157 2.99 1.04 21.73
C ASN A 157 3.46 1.90 20.55
N GLY A 158 2.73 1.91 19.43
CA GLY A 158 3.04 2.72 18.26
C GLY A 158 2.57 4.17 18.36
N PRO A 159 3.02 5.04 17.45
CA PRO A 159 2.54 6.42 17.39
C PRO A 159 1.06 6.47 16.99
N THR A 160 0.38 7.54 17.42
CA THR A 160 -1.01 7.83 17.08
C THR A 160 -1.14 9.24 16.52
N PHE A 161 -2.11 9.48 15.65
CA PHE A 161 -2.42 10.83 15.17
C PHE A 161 -3.93 11.02 14.99
N THR A 162 -4.40 12.26 15.02
CA THR A 162 -5.82 12.59 14.86
C THR A 162 -6.06 13.30 13.54
N LYS A 163 -7.03 12.82 12.76
CA LYS A 163 -7.47 13.43 11.50
C LYS A 163 -8.99 13.39 11.42
N ALA A 164 -9.60 14.54 11.12
CA ALA A 164 -11.06 14.70 11.06
C ALA A 164 -11.80 14.17 12.31
N GLY A 165 -11.24 14.39 13.50
CA GLY A 165 -11.84 13.97 14.78
C GLY A 165 -11.70 12.48 15.11
N PHE A 166 -11.03 11.68 14.26
CA PHE A 166 -10.74 10.28 14.54
C PHE A 166 -9.26 10.10 14.86
N THR A 167 -8.97 9.37 15.95
CA THR A 167 -7.59 9.00 16.34
C THR A 167 -7.21 7.67 15.72
N TYR A 168 -6.15 7.70 14.92
CA TYR A 168 -5.58 6.54 14.25
C TYR A 168 -4.41 5.97 15.03
N ASP A 169 -4.32 4.65 15.02
CA ASP A 169 -3.21 3.87 15.54
C ASP A 169 -2.85 2.75 14.54
N ASN A 170 -1.91 1.87 14.92
CA ASN A 170 -1.44 0.78 14.06
C ASN A 170 -2.55 -0.20 13.62
N ARG A 171 -3.71 -0.26 14.31
CA ARG A 171 -4.84 -1.15 13.92
C ARG A 171 -5.54 -0.68 12.66
N CYS A 172 -5.35 0.58 12.31
CA CYS A 172 -5.93 1.19 11.13
C CYS A 172 -4.98 1.15 9.92
N VAL A 173 -3.73 0.69 10.09
CA VAL A 173 -2.76 0.67 9.00
C VAL A 173 -3.14 -0.42 7.99
N VAL A 174 -3.12 -0.06 6.72
CA VAL A 174 -3.15 -0.99 5.59
C VAL A 174 -1.70 -1.42 5.32
N PRO A 175 -1.37 -2.72 5.32
CA PRO A 175 -0.01 -3.18 5.11
C PRO A 175 0.61 -2.60 3.83
N TYR A 176 1.85 -2.15 3.93
CA TYR A 176 2.56 -1.45 2.84
C TYR A 176 4.03 -1.85 2.79
N ASN A 177 4.66 -1.70 1.64
CA ASN A 177 6.12 -1.82 1.51
C ASN A 177 6.76 -0.44 1.76
N PRO A 178 7.63 -0.29 2.78
CA PRO A 178 8.23 1.01 3.13
C PRO A 178 9.02 1.67 1.99
N TYR A 179 9.86 0.89 1.29
CA TYR A 179 10.70 1.39 0.20
C TYR A 179 9.85 1.90 -0.97
N LEU A 180 8.91 1.08 -1.45
CA LEU A 180 8.05 1.43 -2.58
C LEU A 180 7.11 2.59 -2.25
N SER A 181 6.59 2.63 -1.04
CA SER A 181 5.70 3.71 -0.58
C SER A 181 6.45 5.05 -0.54
N ALA A 182 7.68 5.06 -0.02
CA ALA A 182 8.50 6.27 -0.01
C ALA A 182 8.95 6.69 -1.42
N ARG A 183 9.30 5.72 -2.29
CA ARG A 183 9.90 5.99 -3.60
C ARG A 183 8.89 6.42 -4.66
N TYR A 184 7.73 5.78 -4.71
CA TYR A 184 6.75 6.01 -5.78
C TYR A 184 5.53 6.80 -5.30
N VAL A 185 5.45 7.08 -3.99
CA VAL A 185 4.39 7.88 -3.35
C VAL A 185 2.99 7.31 -3.58
N ASN A 186 2.85 6.10 -4.15
CA ASN A 186 1.61 5.37 -4.27
C ASN A 186 1.79 4.00 -4.96
N ILE A 187 2.29 2.98 -4.26
CA ILE A 187 2.14 1.60 -4.75
C ILE A 187 1.63 0.74 -3.61
N SER A 188 0.33 0.49 -3.61
CA SER A 188 -0.23 -0.67 -2.92
C SER A 188 0.24 -1.92 -3.65
N LEU A 189 1.42 -2.43 -3.30
CA LEU A 189 1.91 -3.69 -3.80
C LEU A 189 1.34 -4.80 -2.92
N LEU A 190 0.35 -5.53 -3.41
CA LEU A 190 0.02 -6.82 -2.84
C LEU A 190 1.05 -7.83 -3.36
N ILE A 191 2.15 -8.01 -2.63
CA ILE A 191 3.06 -9.13 -2.90
C ILE A 191 2.34 -10.39 -2.43
N VAL A 192 1.78 -11.13 -3.36
CA VAL A 192 1.42 -12.53 -3.11
C VAL A 192 2.58 -13.36 -3.65
N SER A 193 3.35 -14.01 -2.77
CA SER A 193 4.23 -15.09 -3.21
C SER A 193 3.35 -16.32 -3.35
N ILE A 194 2.97 -16.69 -4.57
CA ILE A 194 2.20 -17.92 -4.79
C ILE A 194 3.18 -19.09 -4.90
N GLU A 195 2.93 -20.12 -4.09
CA GLU A 195 3.58 -21.42 -4.19
C GLU A 195 3.15 -22.12 -5.48
N PHE A 196 4.12 -22.56 -6.26
CA PHE A 196 4.01 -23.79 -7.05
C PHE A 196 5.04 -24.77 -6.50
#